data_AF-A0AAW1UP83-F1
#
_entry.id   AF-A0AAW1UP83-F1
#
_cell.length_a   1.000
_cell.length_b   1.000
_cell.length_c   1.000
_cell.angle_alpha   90.00
_cell.angle_beta   90.00
_cell.angle_gamma   90.00
#
_symmetry.space_group_name_H-M   'P 1'
#
loop_
_entity.id
_entity.type
_entity.pdbx_description
1 polymer ?
#
loop_
_entity_poly.entity_id
_entity_poly.type
_entity_poly.pdbx_seq_one_letter_code
_entity_poly.pdbx_strand_id
1 'polypeptide(L)'
;MFSVSLQDAIAKNLLVSDSSILSARVLAINASSGNLVNTAWWQRQGVELEGPRKINDVLESGRRLDSSYPWYEDPDFSPSLRSPKFMEGPLNVSYKGWWTYPYYSCSSRRWLMSYSVPIPPPGRRG
;
A
#
# COMPACT_ATOMS: atom_id res chain seq x y z
N MET A 1 -2.63 -13.70 -11.23
CA MET A 1 -3.46 -12.49 -11.11
C MET A 1 -3.46 -12.11 -9.64
N PHE A 2 -3.06 -10.88 -9.29
CA PHE A 2 -2.98 -10.44 -7.90
C PHE A 2 -4.39 -10.20 -7.35
N SER A 3 -4.97 -11.19 -6.66
CA SER A 3 -6.40 -11.18 -6.27
C SER A 3 -6.69 -10.23 -5.11
N VAL A 4 -7.94 -9.78 -5.01
CA VAL A 4 -8.43 -8.96 -3.88
C VAL A 4 -8.26 -9.70 -2.55
N SER A 5 -8.56 -11.01 -2.52
CA SER A 5 -8.40 -11.85 -1.32
C SER A 5 -6.95 -11.92 -0.82
N LEU A 6 -5.99 -11.99 -1.74
CA LEU A 6 -4.57 -11.99 -1.40
C LEU A 6 -4.14 -10.62 -0.84
N GLN A 7 -4.58 -9.52 -1.47
CA GLN A 7 -4.30 -8.17 -1.00
C GLN A 7 -4.81 -7.95 0.43
N ASP A 8 -6.04 -8.40 0.72
CA ASP A 8 -6.62 -8.35 2.05
C ASP A 8 -5.83 -9.17 3.07
N ALA A 9 -5.45 -10.41 2.72
CA ALA A 9 -4.66 -11.26 3.59
C ALA A 9 -3.30 -10.62 3.92
N ILE A 10 -2.61 -10.06 2.93
CA ILE A 10 -1.31 -9.40 3.14
C ILE A 10 -1.47 -8.18 4.05
N ALA A 11 -2.41 -7.28 3.74
CA ALA A 11 -2.62 -6.06 4.52
C ALA A 11 -3.00 -6.37 5.98
N LYS A 12 -3.90 -7.34 6.20
CA LYS A 12 -4.33 -7.74 7.54
C LYS A 12 -3.20 -8.41 8.32
N ASN A 13 -2.45 -9.34 7.70
CA ASN A 13 -1.35 -10.03 8.37
C ASN A 13 -0.23 -9.06 8.75
N LEU A 14 0.07 -8.08 7.90
CA LEU A 14 1.04 -7.03 8.20
C LEU A 14 0.60 -6.14 9.38
N LEU A 15 -0.71 -5.86 9.51
CA LEU A 15 -1.22 -5.08 10.63
C LEU A 15 -1.10 -5.82 11.98
N VAL A 16 -1.26 -7.15 11.98
CA VAL A 16 -1.23 -7.95 13.21
C VAL A 16 0.17 -8.46 13.56
N SER A 17 1.13 -8.40 12.63
CA SER A 17 2.50 -8.87 12.88
C SER A 17 3.25 -8.03 13.91
N ASP A 18 2.87 -6.77 14.10
CA ASP A 18 3.46 -5.88 15.10
C ASP A 18 2.37 -4.97 15.71
N SER A 19 2.36 -4.87 17.04
CA SER A 19 1.39 -4.06 17.77
C SER A 19 1.57 -2.56 17.53
N SER A 20 2.79 -2.11 17.19
CA SER A 20 3.12 -0.72 16.90
C SER A 20 2.59 -0.23 15.54
N ILE A 21 2.09 -1.13 14.69
CA ILE A 21 1.45 -0.79 13.42
C ILE A 21 -0.01 -0.41 13.67
N LEU A 22 -0.35 0.83 13.29
CA LEU A 22 -1.72 1.35 13.35
C LEU A 22 -2.49 1.02 12.07
N SER A 23 -1.81 1.03 10.92
CA SER A 23 -2.45 0.88 9.62
C SER A 23 -1.53 0.17 8.65
N ALA A 24 -2.09 -0.74 7.87
CA ALA A 24 -1.40 -1.43 6.79
C ALA A 24 -2.28 -1.43 5.54
N ARG A 25 -1.67 -1.21 4.38
CA ARG A 25 -2.38 -1.25 3.09
C ARG A 25 -1.54 -1.83 1.98
N VAL A 26 -2.24 -2.46 1.05
CA VAL A 26 -1.73 -2.93 -0.23
C VAL A 26 -2.43 -2.16 -1.34
N LEU A 27 -1.66 -1.49 -2.19
CA LEU A 27 -2.13 -0.67 -3.30
C LEU A 27 -1.84 -1.39 -4.61
N ALA A 28 -2.86 -1.66 -5.40
CA ALA A 28 -2.72 -2.16 -6.75
C ALA A 28 -2.72 -0.99 -7.72
N ILE A 29 -1.60 -0.70 -8.37
CA ILE A 29 -1.41 0.45 -9.26
C ILE A 29 -1.35 -0.05 -10.70
N ASN A 30 -2.04 0.61 -11.63
CA ASN A 30 -1.90 0.31 -13.05
C ASN A 30 -0.50 0.76 -13.52
N ALA A 31 0.31 -0.17 -14.02
CA ALA A 31 1.68 0.10 -14.41
C ALA A 31 1.84 1.10 -15.58
N SER A 32 0.79 1.28 -16.40
CA SER A 32 0.83 2.20 -17.54
C SER A 32 0.30 3.59 -17.22
N SER A 33 -0.72 3.70 -16.36
CA SER A 33 -1.33 5.00 -16.04
C SER A 33 -0.96 5.55 -14.67
N GLY A 34 -0.48 4.73 -13.75
CA GLY A 34 -0.29 5.09 -12.34
C GLY A 34 -1.60 5.15 -11.54
N ASN A 35 -2.74 4.81 -12.14
CA ASN A 35 -4.03 4.88 -11.46
C ASN A 35 -4.20 3.73 -10.46
N LEU A 36 -4.84 4.01 -9.34
CA LEU A 36 -5.24 3.00 -8.37
C LEU A 36 -6.28 2.06 -9.00
N VAL A 37 -6.00 0.77 -9.02
CA VAL A 37 -6.91 -0.28 -9.48
C VAL A 37 -7.70 -0.87 -8.32
N ASN A 38 -7.02 -1.11 -7.20
CA ASN A 38 -7.63 -1.66 -5.99
C ASN A 38 -6.82 -1.29 -4.75
N THR A 39 -7.45 -1.33 -3.59
CA THR A 39 -6.78 -1.19 -2.30
C THR A 39 -7.33 -2.20 -1.29
N ALA A 40 -6.42 -2.84 -0.55
CA ALA A 40 -6.76 -3.45 0.73
C ALA A 40 -6.19 -2.58 1.85
N TRP A 41 -7.05 -2.02 2.71
CA TRP A 41 -6.63 -1.16 3.82
C TRP A 41 -7.23 -1.69 5.12
N TRP A 42 -6.35 -2.03 6.06
CA TRP A 42 -6.70 -2.43 7.41
C TRP A 42 -6.12 -1.46 8.44
N GLN A 43 -6.91 -1.18 9.47
CA GLN A 43 -6.53 -0.29 10.57
C GLN A 43 -6.84 -0.95 11.91
N ARG A 44 -5.96 -0.72 12.88
CA ARG A 44 -6.18 -1.09 14.28
C ARG A 44 -7.07 -0.04 14.94
N GLN A 45 -8.12 -0.46 15.62
CA GLN A 45 -8.95 0.42 16.41
C GLN A 45 -8.31 0.70 17.78
N GLY A 46 -8.59 1.87 18.35
CA GLY A 46 -8.17 2.20 19.71
C GLY A 46 -8.96 1.42 20.76
N VAL A 47 -8.34 1.21 21.93
CA VAL A 47 -8.85 0.51 23.13
C VAL A 47 -9.40 -0.91 22.85
N GLU A 48 -8.45 -1.85 22.85
CA GLU A 48 -8.47 -3.32 23.11
C GLU A 48 -9.65 -4.24 22.73
N LEU A 49 -10.87 -3.77 22.52
CA LEU A 49 -12.06 -4.62 22.33
C LEU A 49 -12.51 -4.79 20.87
N GLU A 50 -12.14 -3.88 19.97
CA GLU A 50 -12.38 -4.08 18.53
C GLU A 50 -11.09 -4.47 17.81
N GLY A 51 -11.11 -5.65 17.17
CA GLY A 51 -10.01 -6.16 16.37
C GLY A 51 -9.73 -5.31 15.11
N PRO A 52 -8.80 -5.76 14.25
CA PRO A 52 -8.52 -5.12 12.97
C PRO A 52 -9.80 -4.82 12.18
N ARG A 53 -9.96 -3.58 11.73
CA ARG A 53 -11.08 -3.15 10.90
C ARG A 53 -10.61 -2.88 9.48
N LYS A 54 -11.39 -3.35 8.51
CA LYS A 54 -11.19 -2.98 7.10
C LYS A 54 -11.75 -1.58 6.85
N ILE A 55 -10.94 -0.74 6.21
CA ILE A 55 -11.28 0.61 5.81
C ILE A 55 -11.72 0.56 4.34
N ASN A 56 -12.98 0.91 4.09
CA ASN A 56 -13.56 1.00 2.76
C ASN A 56 -13.76 2.49 2.41
N ASP A 57 -13.88 2.78 1.11
CA ASP A 57 -14.35 4.07 0.57
C ASP A 57 -13.47 5.31 0.81
N VAL A 58 -12.23 5.14 1.28
CA VAL A 58 -11.30 6.28 1.46
C VAL A 58 -10.53 6.62 0.17
N LEU A 59 -10.24 5.62 -0.66
CA LEU A 59 -9.45 5.80 -1.89
C LEU A 59 -10.29 5.44 -3.11
N GLU A 60 -10.44 6.40 -4.02
CA GLU A 60 -11.17 6.20 -5.27
C GLU A 60 -10.34 5.41 -6.28
N SER A 61 -10.91 4.31 -6.79
CA SER A 61 -10.30 3.56 -7.89
C SER A 61 -10.43 4.31 -9.21
N GLY A 62 -9.50 4.09 -10.13
CA GLY A 62 -9.44 4.73 -11.45
C GLY A 62 -8.70 6.07 -11.48
N ARG A 63 -8.29 6.61 -10.32
CA ARG A 63 -7.51 7.85 -10.20
C ARG A 63 -6.11 7.60 -9.65
N ARG A 64 -5.17 8.49 -9.97
CA ARG A 64 -3.88 8.51 -9.29
C ARG A 64 -4.07 8.91 -7.84
N LEU A 65 -3.26 8.33 -6.96
CA LEU A 65 -3.22 8.71 -5.56
C LEU A 65 -2.53 10.07 -5.41
N ASP A 66 -3.04 10.87 -4.47
CA ASP A 66 -2.46 12.16 -4.13
C ASP A 66 -1.11 11.97 -3.42
N SER A 67 -0.09 12.72 -3.87
CA SER A 67 1.23 12.77 -3.23
C SER A 67 1.20 13.46 -1.84
N SER A 68 0.09 14.10 -1.47
CA SER A 68 -0.11 14.67 -0.13
C SER A 68 -0.20 13.60 0.97
N TYR A 69 -0.53 12.35 0.61
CA TYR A 69 -0.55 11.25 1.57
C TYR A 69 0.88 10.95 2.03
N PRO A 70 1.21 11.14 3.32
CA PRO A 70 2.59 11.04 3.81
C PRO A 70 3.18 9.63 3.74
N TRP A 71 2.30 8.65 3.51
CA TRP A 71 2.57 7.24 3.46
C TRP A 71 2.53 6.67 2.03
N TYR A 72 2.26 7.50 1.02
CA TYR A 72 2.29 7.13 -0.39
C TYR A 72 3.42 7.86 -1.09
N GLU A 73 3.98 7.24 -2.12
CA GLU A 73 4.93 7.88 -3.02
C GLU A 73 4.88 7.15 -4.37
N ASP A 74 4.90 7.93 -5.46
CA ASP A 74 4.91 7.43 -6.83
C ASP A 74 6.37 7.31 -7.32
N PRO A 75 6.86 6.11 -7.67
CA PRO A 75 8.25 5.90 -8.08
C PRO A 75 8.66 6.68 -9.33
N ASP A 76 7.74 6.99 -10.23
CA ASP A 76 8.05 7.70 -11.47
C ASP A 76 8.22 9.22 -11.25
N PHE A 77 7.64 9.75 -10.16
CA PHE A 77 7.58 11.19 -9.88
C PHE A 77 8.46 11.64 -8.71
N SER A 78 9.23 10.73 -8.11
CA SER A 78 10.14 11.04 -7.00
C SER A 78 11.65 10.91 -7.33
N PRO A 79 12.12 11.22 -8.56
CA PRO A 79 13.53 11.03 -8.92
C PRO A 79 14.50 11.98 -8.18
N SER A 80 13.97 13.00 -7.49
CA SER A 80 14.75 14.05 -6.82
C SER A 80 15.05 13.77 -5.33
N LEU A 81 14.61 12.63 -4.78
CA LEU A 81 14.89 12.30 -3.38
C LEU A 81 16.38 11.93 -3.23
N ARG A 82 17.09 12.64 -2.32
CA ARG A 82 18.53 12.40 -2.00
C ARG A 82 18.83 10.96 -1.54
N SER A 83 17.81 10.18 -1.18
CA SER A 83 17.93 8.77 -0.83
C SER A 83 16.75 8.00 -1.42
N PRO A 84 16.94 6.75 -1.89
CA PRO A 84 15.86 5.96 -2.46
C PRO A 84 14.82 5.69 -1.36
N LYS A 85 13.65 6.34 -1.47
CA LYS A 85 12.50 6.16 -0.56
C LYS A 85 11.79 4.81 -0.76
N PHE A 86 12.24 4.09 -1.78
CA PHE A 86 11.76 2.79 -2.21
C PHE A 86 12.75 1.72 -1.79
N MET A 87 12.26 0.72 -1.06
CA MET A 87 13.04 -0.50 -0.86
C MET A 87 12.94 -1.36 -2.13
N GLU A 88 14.08 -1.79 -2.66
CA GLU A 88 14.11 -2.73 -3.78
C GLU A 88 13.40 -4.04 -3.39
N GLY A 89 12.50 -4.51 -4.25
CA GLY A 89 11.86 -5.81 -4.08
C GLY A 89 12.87 -6.96 -4.26
N PRO A 90 12.61 -8.14 -3.67
CA PRO A 90 13.48 -9.29 -3.87
C PRO A 90 13.55 -9.68 -5.35
N LEU A 91 14.73 -10.11 -5.82
CA LEU A 91 14.98 -10.39 -7.24
C LEU A 91 14.08 -11.51 -7.83
N ASN A 92 13.52 -12.38 -6.98
CA ASN A 92 12.82 -13.61 -7.37
C ASN A 92 11.29 -13.60 -7.14
N VAL A 93 10.62 -12.44 -7.22
CA VAL A 93 9.15 -12.37 -7.03
C VAL A 93 8.44 -11.94 -8.33
N SER A 94 7.39 -12.67 -8.71
CA SER A 94 6.62 -12.44 -9.95
C SER A 94 5.87 -11.10 -10.00
N TYR A 95 5.74 -10.40 -8.87
CA TYR A 95 5.16 -9.07 -8.77
C TYR A 95 6.14 -8.16 -8.03
N LYS A 96 6.98 -7.43 -8.76
CA LYS A 96 7.91 -6.44 -8.19
C LYS A 96 7.13 -5.21 -7.72
N GLY A 97 6.58 -5.29 -6.52
CA GLY A 97 6.07 -4.13 -5.81
C GLY A 97 7.17 -3.34 -5.11
N TRP A 98 6.81 -2.17 -4.59
CA TRP A 98 7.69 -1.32 -3.78
C TRP A 98 7.07 -1.06 -2.42
N TRP A 99 7.95 -0.99 -1.41
CA TRP A 99 7.61 -0.38 -0.14
C TRP A 99 7.91 1.10 -0.24
N THR A 100 6.94 1.94 0.13
CA THR A 100 7.29 3.27 0.64
C THR A 100 7.84 3.04 2.06
N TYR A 101 8.95 3.69 2.44
CA TYR A 101 9.47 3.55 3.81
C TYR A 101 8.34 3.70 4.84
N PRO A 102 8.32 2.86 5.90
CA PRO A 102 7.32 2.95 6.94
C PRO A 102 7.21 4.38 7.46
N TYR A 103 5.99 4.92 7.43
CA TYR A 103 5.76 6.27 7.93
C TYR A 103 5.44 6.19 9.41
N TYR A 104 6.27 6.82 10.24
CA TYR A 104 5.97 6.95 11.66
C TYR A 104 5.13 8.21 11.91
N SER A 105 3.92 8.02 12.40
CA SER A 105 3.08 9.13 12.85
C SER A 105 3.48 9.53 14.27
N CYS A 106 4.13 10.69 14.42
CA CYS A 106 4.52 11.20 15.74
C CYS A 106 3.33 11.47 16.66
N SER A 107 2.19 11.90 16.10
CA SER A 107 0.97 12.20 16.87
C SER A 107 0.35 10.93 17.48
N SER A 108 0.29 9.84 16.72
CA SER A 108 -0.25 8.56 17.21
C SER A 108 0.79 7.67 17.86
N ARG A 109 2.09 7.96 17.68
CA ARG A 109 3.24 7.12 18.06
C ARG A 109 3.14 5.70 17.49
N ARG A 110 2.74 5.60 16.22
CA ARG A 110 2.51 4.33 15.53
C ARG A 110 3.00 4.38 14.09
N TRP A 111 3.26 3.19 13.54
CA TRP A 111 3.66 3.00 12.16
C TRP A 111 2.47 2.89 11.22
N LEU A 112 2.58 3.49 10.04
CA LEU A 112 1.73 3.28 8.89
C LEU A 112 2.55 2.58 7.80
N MET A 113 2.08 1.42 7.34
CA MET A 113 2.76 0.62 6.33
C MET A 113 2.02 0.61 4.99
N SER A 114 2.79 0.68 3.91
CA SER A 114 2.31 0.75 2.53
C SER A 114 3.11 -0.17 1.64
N TYR A 115 2.44 -1.09 0.96
CA TYR A 115 3.04 -1.85 -0.14
C TYR A 115 2.27 -1.59 -1.43
N SER A 116 2.98 -1.19 -2.48
CA SER A 116 2.39 -0.92 -3.79
C SER A 116 2.84 -1.97 -4.79
N VAL A 117 1.91 -2.48 -5.58
CA VAL A 117 2.17 -3.49 -6.61
C VAL A 117 1.75 -2.95 -7.97
N PRO A 118 2.65 -2.87 -8.95
CA PRO A 118 2.28 -2.55 -10.31
C PRO A 118 1.55 -3.76 -10.92
N ILE A 119 0.36 -3.51 -11.45
CA ILE A 119 -0.44 -4.49 -12.19
C ILE A 119 -0.38 -4.09 -13.67
N PRO A 120 0.01 -5.03 -14.56
CA PRO A 120 -0.02 -4.75 -15.99
C PRO A 120 -1.45 -4.40 -16.42
N PRO A 121 -1.61 -3.50 -17.40
CA PRO A 121 -2.94 -3.18 -17.93
C PRO A 121 -3.63 -4.48 -18.36
N PRO A 122 -4.96 -4.60 -18.18
CA PRO A 122 -5.69 -5.75 -18.67
C PRO A 122 -5.38 -5.90 -20.15
N GLY A 123 -4.71 -7.00 -20.52
CA GLY A 123 -4.33 -7.24 -21.90
C GLY A 123 -5.58 -7.16 -22.78
N ARG A 124 -5.48 -6.46 -23.92
CA ARG A 124 -6.45 -6.63 -25.01
C ARG A 124 -6.52 -8.14 -25.27
N ARG A 125 -7.61 -8.77 -24.84
CA ARG A 125 -7.95 -10.10 -25.35
C ARG A 125 -8.24 -9.86 -26.84
N GLY A 126 -7.35 -10.37 -27.69
CA GLY A 126 -7.66 -10.58 -29.11
C GLY A 126 -8.71 -11.66 -29.24
#